data_AF-S0FU16-F1
#
_entry.id   AF-S0FU16-F1
#
_cell.length_a   1.000
_cell.length_b   1.000
_cell.length_c   1.000
_cell.angle_alpha   90.00
_cell.angle_beta   90.00
_cell.angle_gamma   90.00
#
_symmetry.space_group_name_H-M   'P 1'
#
loop_
_entity.id
_entity.type
_entity.pdbx_description
1 polymer ?
#
loop_
_entity_poly.entity_id
_entity_poly.type
_entity_poly.pdbx_seq_one_letter_code
_entity_poly.pdbx_strand_id
1 'polypeptide(L)'
;MLFKKSNLSEIEKKLKGSNLRLENAVKALAPKHKGGEMEEYTAAKEENLMLQRQLSLEKGEETAIPIEWNVKWDTGAPCPYVISAGGRAFLIYYINEIDPNWDGTYTNVIDSSSDDILPLALIEFIRCYSIKFGGANDEVINGHPLWGKGLVPYGAHIIENSEWLKHEMKISSVHSYYNEESWDVKKHIVLLFHDELFECITEDYKIEVIRDSFNNVLKEAQNRLMN
;
A
#
# COMPACT_ATOMS: atom_id res chain seq x y z
N MET A 1 14.44 -14.87 26.81
CA MET A 1 14.85 -15.48 25.53
C MET A 1 14.13 -16.80 25.19
N LEU A 2 13.82 -17.67 26.17
CA LEU A 2 13.13 -18.97 25.92
C LEU A 2 11.67 -18.83 25.41
N PHE A 3 10.91 -17.85 25.92
CA PHE A 3 9.51 -17.63 25.53
C PHE A 3 9.31 -17.21 24.06
N LYS A 4 10.18 -16.34 23.51
CA LYS A 4 10.08 -15.86 22.11
C LYS A 4 10.37 -16.98 21.09
N LYS A 5 11.31 -17.89 21.41
CA LYS A 5 11.59 -19.07 20.58
C LYS A 5 10.41 -20.05 20.52
N SER A 6 9.68 -20.20 21.63
CA SER A 6 8.49 -21.07 21.70
C SER A 6 7.37 -20.58 20.79
N ASN A 7 7.13 -19.26 20.74
CA ASN A 7 6.10 -18.66 19.90
C ASN A 7 6.42 -18.79 18.40
N LEU A 8 7.67 -18.55 18.01
CA LEU A 8 8.12 -18.66 16.62
C LEU A 8 7.92 -20.08 16.07
N SER A 9 8.33 -21.11 16.83
CA SER A 9 8.19 -22.51 16.43
C SER A 9 6.72 -22.93 16.28
N GLU A 10 5.83 -22.37 17.10
CA GLU A 10 4.38 -22.63 16.99
C GLU A 10 3.80 -22.03 15.70
N ILE A 11 4.16 -20.79 15.37
CA ILE A 11 3.73 -20.11 14.14
C ILE A 11 4.23 -20.86 12.91
N GLU A 12 5.49 -21.30 12.88
CA GLU A 12 6.05 -22.09 11.78
C GLU A 12 5.30 -23.42 11.59
N LYS A 13 4.93 -24.08 12.68
CA LYS A 13 4.12 -25.31 12.63
C LYS A 13 2.73 -25.04 12.07
N LYS A 14 2.05 -23.97 12.51
CA LYS A 14 0.74 -23.55 11.98
C LYS A 14 0.83 -23.22 10.49
N LEU A 15 1.85 -22.46 10.08
CA LEU A 15 2.07 -22.06 8.69
C LEU A 15 2.28 -23.29 7.80
N LYS A 16 3.02 -24.30 8.26
CA LYS A 16 3.17 -25.57 7.51
C LYS A 16 1.83 -26.27 7.28
N GLY A 17 0.96 -26.28 8.30
CA GLY A 17 -0.41 -26.83 8.16
C GLY A 17 -1.27 -26.01 7.19
N SER A 18 -1.22 -24.68 7.30
CA SER A 18 -1.93 -23.77 6.41
C SER A 18 -1.48 -23.88 4.96
N ASN A 19 -0.18 -24.03 4.69
CA ASN A 19 0.35 -24.27 3.34
C ASN A 19 -0.26 -25.53 2.71
N LEU A 20 -0.34 -26.62 3.47
CA LEU A 20 -0.95 -27.87 3.00
C LEU A 20 -2.45 -27.70 2.73
N ARG A 21 -3.16 -26.97 3.60
CA ARG A 21 -4.58 -26.64 3.41
C ARG A 21 -4.80 -25.84 2.12
N LEU A 22 -4.01 -24.79 1.90
CA LEU A 22 -4.09 -23.96 0.71
C LEU A 22 -3.77 -24.74 -0.57
N GLU A 23 -2.73 -25.57 -0.56
CA GLU A 23 -2.39 -26.43 -1.71
C GLU A 23 -3.54 -27.37 -2.08
N ASN A 24 -4.18 -27.97 -1.08
CA ASN A 24 -5.36 -28.83 -1.28
C ASN A 24 -6.56 -28.04 -1.80
N ALA A 25 -6.80 -26.83 -1.28
CA ALA A 25 -7.88 -25.96 -1.75
C ALA A 25 -7.68 -25.54 -3.22
N VAL A 26 -6.45 -25.19 -3.62
CA VAL A 26 -6.10 -24.89 -5.02
C VAL A 26 -6.37 -26.09 -5.93
N LYS A 27 -5.99 -27.31 -5.51
CA LYS A 27 -6.30 -28.54 -6.28
C LYS A 27 -7.80 -28.79 -6.38
N ALA A 28 -8.58 -28.40 -5.38
CA ALA A 28 -10.03 -28.58 -5.35
C ALA A 28 -10.79 -27.61 -6.26
N LEU A 29 -10.22 -26.44 -6.62
CA LEU A 29 -10.80 -25.51 -7.59
C LEU A 29 -10.92 -26.07 -9.03
N ALA A 30 -10.36 -27.26 -9.30
CA ALA A 30 -10.41 -27.96 -10.58
C ALA A 30 -11.86 -28.42 -10.94
N PRO A 31 -12.15 -28.76 -12.22
CA PRO A 31 -13.40 -28.38 -12.91
C PRO A 31 -14.71 -29.09 -12.48
N LYS A 32 -14.70 -29.99 -11.50
CA LYS A 32 -15.93 -30.62 -10.99
C LYS A 32 -16.38 -29.91 -9.71
N HIS A 33 -17.01 -28.75 -9.90
CA HIS A 33 -17.58 -27.94 -8.82
C HIS A 33 -18.70 -28.69 -8.09
N LYS A 34 -18.49 -28.95 -6.80
CA LYS A 34 -19.51 -29.42 -5.85
C LYS A 34 -20.07 -28.27 -5.01
N GLY A 35 -19.48 -27.07 -5.09
CA GLY A 35 -19.85 -25.88 -4.32
C GLY A 35 -19.03 -25.79 -3.03
N GLY A 36 -18.66 -24.57 -2.63
CA GLY A 36 -17.87 -24.31 -1.42
C GLY A 36 -16.35 -24.24 -1.63
N GLU A 37 -15.83 -24.62 -2.81
CA GLU A 37 -14.39 -24.66 -3.05
C GLU A 37 -13.75 -23.28 -3.10
N MET A 38 -14.47 -22.27 -3.62
CA MET A 38 -13.98 -20.90 -3.69
C MET A 38 -13.92 -20.24 -2.31
N GLU A 39 -14.91 -20.53 -1.46
CA GLU A 39 -14.97 -20.08 -0.08
C GLU A 39 -13.83 -20.71 0.73
N GLU A 40 -13.59 -22.01 0.58
CA GLU A 40 -12.47 -22.70 1.25
C GLU A 40 -11.11 -22.19 0.76
N TYR A 41 -10.95 -21.98 -0.55
CA TYR A 41 -9.73 -21.38 -1.09
C TYR A 41 -9.47 -19.99 -0.50
N THR A 42 -10.50 -19.13 -0.47
CA THR A 42 -10.40 -17.78 0.10
C THR A 42 -10.00 -17.84 1.57
N ALA A 43 -10.69 -18.64 2.38
CA ALA A 43 -10.41 -18.78 3.80
C ALA A 43 -9.01 -19.36 4.07
N ALA A 44 -8.59 -20.38 3.32
CA ALA A 44 -7.27 -20.97 3.43
C ALA A 44 -6.17 -19.96 3.05
N LYS A 45 -6.39 -19.16 2.00
CA LYS A 45 -5.46 -18.11 1.56
C LYS A 45 -5.32 -17.00 2.60
N GLU A 46 -6.43 -16.52 3.16
CA GLU A 46 -6.43 -15.48 4.19
C GLU A 46 -5.69 -15.94 5.46
N GLU A 47 -5.99 -17.14 5.96
CA GLU A 47 -5.28 -17.73 7.11
C GLU A 47 -3.79 -17.84 6.81
N ASN A 48 -3.43 -18.28 5.61
CA ASN A 48 -2.05 -18.44 5.20
C ASN A 48 -1.29 -17.11 5.21
N LEU A 49 -1.85 -16.08 4.58
CA LEU A 49 -1.27 -14.74 4.55
C LEU A 49 -1.16 -14.13 5.96
N MET A 50 -2.14 -14.36 6.83
CA MET A 50 -2.11 -13.92 8.22
C MET A 50 -0.93 -14.56 8.98
N LEU A 51 -0.74 -15.87 8.85
CA LEU A 51 0.35 -16.59 9.51
C LEU A 51 1.73 -16.18 8.97
N GLN A 52 1.85 -15.95 7.65
CA GLN A 52 3.08 -15.43 7.05
C GLN A 52 3.43 -14.04 7.62
N ARG A 53 2.44 -13.14 7.72
CA ARG A 53 2.64 -11.80 8.28
C ARG A 53 3.06 -11.88 9.74
N GLN A 54 2.41 -12.73 10.53
CA GLN A 54 2.76 -12.93 11.94
C GLN A 54 4.19 -13.43 12.10
N LEU A 55 4.61 -14.38 11.25
CA LEU A 55 5.99 -14.88 11.25
C LEU A 55 7.00 -13.78 10.90
N SER A 56 6.68 -12.95 9.89
CA SER A 56 7.50 -11.80 9.47
C SER A 56 7.74 -10.82 10.63
N LEU A 57 6.68 -10.45 11.35
CA LEU A 57 6.75 -9.57 12.52
C LEU A 57 7.61 -10.15 13.65
N GLU A 58 7.41 -11.43 13.99
CA GLU A 58 8.16 -12.08 15.06
C GLU A 58 9.66 -12.19 14.76
N LYS A 59 10.01 -12.32 13.47
CA LYS A 59 11.39 -12.32 12.98
C LYS A 59 12.01 -10.93 12.88
N GLY A 60 11.21 -9.85 12.97
CA GLY A 60 11.69 -8.49 12.74
C GLY A 60 12.06 -8.22 11.28
N GLU A 61 11.41 -8.92 10.35
CA GLU A 61 11.59 -8.68 8.92
C GLU A 61 10.81 -7.43 8.47
N GLU A 62 11.18 -6.90 7.30
CA GLU A 62 10.43 -5.84 6.63
C GLU A 62 8.97 -6.28 6.42
N THR A 63 8.03 -5.53 7.00
CA THR A 63 6.62 -5.94 7.09
C THR A 63 5.70 -4.74 6.90
N ALA A 64 4.69 -4.88 6.05
CA ALA A 64 3.66 -3.86 5.88
C ALA A 64 2.60 -3.93 7.00
N ILE A 65 2.32 -2.77 7.58
CA ILE A 65 1.27 -2.55 8.57
C ILE A 65 0.20 -1.67 7.92
N PRO A 66 -1.02 -2.20 7.69
CA PRO A 66 -2.12 -1.40 7.21
C PRO A 66 -2.38 -0.23 8.17
N ILE A 67 -2.55 0.96 7.61
CA ILE A 67 -2.92 2.16 8.35
C ILE A 67 -4.33 2.60 7.97
N GLU A 68 -4.99 3.29 8.90
CA GLU A 68 -6.24 3.95 8.62
C GLU A 68 -5.99 5.08 7.61
N TRP A 69 -6.67 4.97 6.47
CA TRP A 69 -6.53 5.89 5.37
C TRP A 69 -7.94 6.30 4.95
N ASN A 70 -8.37 7.44 5.48
CA ASN A 70 -9.77 7.89 5.48
C ASN A 70 -10.32 8.25 4.10
N VAL A 71 -9.44 8.34 3.09
CA VAL A 71 -9.81 8.72 1.73
C VAL A 71 -9.35 7.60 0.80
N LYS A 72 -10.25 6.66 0.52
CA LYS A 72 -9.96 5.52 -0.35
C LYS A 72 -10.02 5.93 -1.82
N TRP A 73 -9.08 5.44 -2.61
CA TRP A 73 -9.04 5.67 -4.04
C TRP A 73 -10.03 4.78 -4.78
N ASP A 74 -10.42 5.23 -5.96
CA ASP A 74 -11.18 4.43 -6.92
C ASP A 74 -10.42 3.13 -7.25
N THR A 75 -11.12 1.99 -7.23
CA THR A 75 -10.48 0.68 -7.46
C THR A 75 -10.33 0.33 -8.94
N GLY A 76 -11.05 1.02 -9.83
CA GLY A 76 -10.97 0.81 -11.27
C GLY A 76 -10.08 1.82 -11.98
N ALA A 77 -10.20 3.12 -11.65
CA ALA A 77 -9.45 4.19 -12.29
C ALA A 77 -9.00 5.26 -11.28
N PRO A 78 -8.08 4.92 -10.34
CA PRO A 78 -7.58 5.88 -9.36
C PRO A 78 -6.72 6.99 -9.97
N CYS A 79 -6.09 6.71 -11.12
CA CYS A 79 -5.18 7.60 -11.86
C CYS A 79 -4.26 8.45 -10.97
N PRO A 80 -3.42 7.82 -10.12
CA PRO A 80 -2.55 8.54 -9.21
C PRO A 80 -1.54 9.41 -9.96
N TYR A 81 -1.29 10.60 -9.44
CA TYR A 81 -0.35 11.57 -10.00
C TYR A 81 0.53 12.15 -8.91
N VAL A 82 1.84 12.12 -9.15
CA VAL A 82 2.84 12.56 -8.18
C VAL A 82 3.55 13.80 -8.70
N ILE A 83 3.64 14.82 -7.85
CA ILE A 83 4.58 15.93 -8.05
C ILE A 83 5.51 16.03 -6.84
N SER A 84 6.79 16.28 -7.07
CA SER A 84 7.76 16.38 -5.99
C SER A 84 8.84 17.39 -6.31
N ALA A 85 9.24 18.18 -5.31
CA ALA A 85 10.39 19.07 -5.40
C ALA A 85 11.01 19.26 -4.01
N GLY A 86 12.30 18.96 -3.89
CA GLY A 86 13.02 19.05 -2.62
C GLY A 86 12.36 18.18 -1.54
N GLY A 87 12.19 18.75 -0.34
CA GLY A 87 11.64 18.06 0.84
C GLY A 87 10.11 17.88 0.85
N ARG A 88 9.44 17.97 -0.31
CA ARG A 88 7.97 17.92 -0.42
C ARG A 88 7.54 17.08 -1.62
N ALA A 89 6.48 16.31 -1.42
CA ALA A 89 5.80 15.60 -2.49
C ALA A 89 4.29 15.73 -2.28
N PHE A 90 3.55 15.80 -3.38
CA PHE A 90 2.12 15.71 -3.41
C PHE A 90 1.69 14.51 -4.25
N LEU A 91 0.67 13.81 -3.76
CA LEU A 91 -0.01 12.74 -4.47
C LEU A 91 -1.47 13.14 -4.66
N ILE A 92 -1.95 13.02 -5.89
CA ILE A 92 -3.33 13.28 -6.28
C ILE A 92 -3.92 11.99 -6.80
N TYR A 93 -5.15 11.64 -6.43
CA TYR A 93 -5.89 10.52 -7.02
C TYR A 93 -7.39 10.73 -6.91
N TYR A 94 -8.15 10.00 -7.73
CA TYR A 94 -9.61 9.98 -7.67
C TYR A 94 -10.12 9.16 -6.48
N ILE A 95 -11.12 9.72 -5.79
CA ILE A 95 -11.77 9.09 -4.64
C ILE A 95 -12.86 8.14 -5.13
N ASN A 96 -13.00 7.00 -4.46
CA ASN A 96 -14.12 6.10 -4.70
C ASN A 96 -15.42 6.69 -4.12
N GLU A 97 -16.20 7.37 -4.95
CA GLU A 97 -17.60 7.71 -4.66
C GLU A 97 -18.52 6.81 -5.48
N ILE A 98 -19.13 5.83 -4.81
CA ILE A 98 -20.13 4.96 -5.43
C ILE A 98 -21.39 5.80 -5.70
N ASP A 99 -21.78 5.90 -6.98
CA ASP A 99 -23.06 6.49 -7.35
C ASP A 99 -24.20 5.64 -6.76
N PRO A 100 -25.01 6.20 -5.84
CA PRO A 100 -26.08 5.44 -5.20
C PRO A 100 -27.16 4.96 -6.17
N ASN A 101 -27.21 5.50 -7.39
CA ASN A 101 -28.14 5.12 -8.44
C ASN A 101 -27.53 4.18 -9.49
N TRP A 102 -26.29 3.72 -9.28
CA TRP A 102 -25.63 2.83 -10.23
C TRP A 102 -26.36 1.47 -10.29
N ASP A 103 -26.85 1.14 -11.48
CA ASP A 103 -27.61 -0.08 -11.76
C ASP A 103 -26.80 -1.13 -12.54
N GLY A 104 -25.51 -0.88 -12.75
CA GLY A 104 -24.61 -1.74 -13.51
C GLY A 104 -24.70 -1.59 -15.03
N THR A 105 -25.51 -0.65 -15.56
CA THR A 105 -25.71 -0.51 -17.01
C THR A 105 -24.81 0.53 -17.68
N TYR A 106 -24.07 1.31 -16.90
CA TYR A 106 -23.13 2.32 -17.39
C TYR A 106 -21.81 2.31 -16.60
N THR A 107 -20.77 2.83 -17.24
CA THR A 107 -19.45 3.05 -16.66
C THR A 107 -19.07 4.51 -16.86
N ASN A 108 -18.63 5.17 -15.80
CA ASN A 108 -18.07 6.52 -15.91
C ASN A 108 -16.61 6.40 -16.36
N VAL A 109 -16.32 6.90 -17.56
CA VAL A 109 -14.94 7.02 -18.05
C VAL A 109 -14.33 8.25 -17.40
N ILE A 110 -13.34 8.05 -16.54
CA ILE A 110 -12.60 9.13 -15.90
C ILE A 110 -11.44 9.52 -16.81
N ASP A 111 -11.41 10.79 -17.23
CA ASP A 111 -10.32 11.38 -18.00
C ASP A 111 -9.71 12.53 -17.20
N SER A 112 -8.44 12.40 -16.80
CA SER A 112 -7.71 13.45 -16.08
C SER A 112 -7.51 14.75 -16.87
N SER A 113 -7.76 14.73 -18.18
CA SER A 113 -7.72 15.92 -19.02
C SER A 113 -9.07 16.64 -19.14
N SER A 114 -10.17 16.04 -18.66
CA SER A 114 -11.48 16.68 -18.68
C SER A 114 -11.59 17.79 -17.62
N ASP A 115 -12.55 18.70 -17.83
CA ASP A 115 -12.91 19.74 -16.86
C ASP A 115 -14.01 19.27 -15.88
N ASP A 116 -14.23 17.95 -15.77
CA ASP A 116 -15.22 17.40 -14.87
C ASP A 116 -14.86 17.67 -13.41
N ILE A 117 -15.85 18.09 -12.63
CA ILE A 117 -15.67 18.36 -11.21
C ILE A 117 -15.89 17.06 -10.45
N LEU A 118 -14.80 16.46 -9.99
CA LEU A 118 -14.79 15.16 -9.32
C LEU A 118 -14.17 15.29 -7.92
N PRO A 119 -14.48 14.36 -7.00
CA PRO A 119 -13.80 14.28 -5.71
C PRO A 119 -12.37 13.73 -5.91
N LEU A 120 -11.37 14.55 -5.59
CA LEU A 120 -9.97 14.16 -5.61
C LEU A 120 -9.39 14.22 -4.21
N ALA A 121 -8.48 13.30 -3.91
CA ALA A 121 -7.62 13.41 -2.76
C ALA A 121 -6.37 14.19 -3.15
N LEU A 122 -5.97 15.18 -2.35
CA LEU A 122 -4.67 15.84 -2.41
C LEU A 122 -3.91 15.54 -1.12
N ILE A 123 -2.78 14.85 -1.25
CA ILE A 123 -1.98 14.40 -0.12
C ILE A 123 -0.66 15.13 -0.14
N GLU A 124 -0.35 15.86 0.93
CA GLU A 124 0.96 16.46 1.15
C GLU A 124 1.81 15.52 2.02
N PHE A 125 2.98 15.13 1.53
CA PHE A 125 3.99 14.42 2.33
C PHE A 125 5.00 15.43 2.88
N ILE A 126 4.99 15.60 4.20
CA ILE A 126 5.76 16.61 4.94
C ILE A 126 7.18 16.11 5.12
N ARG A 127 8.16 16.95 4.75
CA ARG A 127 9.60 16.60 4.80
C ARG A 127 9.86 15.27 4.09
N CYS A 128 9.20 15.09 2.95
CA CYS A 128 9.38 13.95 2.07
C CYS A 128 10.84 13.87 1.63
N TYR A 129 11.50 12.77 1.96
CA TYR A 129 12.90 12.54 1.67
C TYR A 129 13.11 11.91 0.29
N SER A 130 12.29 10.92 -0.07
CA SER A 130 12.38 10.22 -1.36
C SER A 130 11.07 9.54 -1.71
N ILE A 131 10.84 9.32 -3.01
CA ILE A 131 9.65 8.67 -3.56
C ILE A 131 10.03 7.55 -4.52
N LYS A 132 9.17 6.54 -4.63
CA LYS A 132 9.13 5.57 -5.74
C LYS A 132 7.70 5.51 -6.26
N PHE A 133 7.57 5.40 -7.58
CA PHE A 133 6.27 5.37 -8.22
C PHE A 133 6.30 4.42 -9.43
N GLY A 134 5.29 3.57 -9.55
CA GLY A 134 5.26 2.42 -10.47
C GLY A 134 5.50 1.09 -9.76
N GLY A 135 5.56 -0.01 -10.51
CA GLY A 135 5.91 -1.33 -9.98
C GLY A 135 4.80 -2.37 -10.15
N ALA A 136 4.54 -3.14 -9.09
CA ALA A 136 3.49 -4.17 -9.11
C ALA A 136 2.09 -3.53 -9.16
N ASN A 137 1.24 -4.07 -10.02
CA ASN A 137 -0.20 -3.78 -10.09
C ASN A 137 -0.99 -4.84 -9.30
N ASP A 138 -2.32 -4.74 -9.27
CA ASP A 138 -3.17 -5.68 -8.55
C ASP A 138 -3.11 -7.12 -9.09
N GLU A 139 -2.86 -7.31 -10.39
CA GLU A 139 -2.71 -8.62 -11.04
C GLU A 139 -1.44 -9.36 -10.62
N VAL A 140 -0.35 -8.64 -10.35
CA VAL A 140 0.96 -9.21 -10.03
C VAL A 140 1.43 -8.91 -8.60
N ILE A 141 0.53 -8.43 -7.73
CA ILE A 141 0.84 -8.09 -6.33
C ILE A 141 1.48 -9.26 -5.56
N ASN A 142 1.16 -10.50 -5.93
CA ASN A 142 1.74 -11.70 -5.31
C ASN A 142 3.23 -11.91 -5.60
N GLY A 143 3.79 -11.21 -6.58
CA GLY A 143 5.23 -11.15 -6.84
C GLY A 143 5.96 -10.08 -6.04
N HIS A 144 5.24 -9.21 -5.32
CA HIS A 144 5.85 -8.14 -4.53
C HIS A 144 6.62 -8.71 -3.32
N PRO A 145 7.79 -8.16 -2.93
CA PRO A 145 8.58 -8.65 -1.79
C PRO A 145 7.82 -8.68 -0.43
N LEU A 146 6.81 -7.83 -0.30
CA LEU A 146 5.93 -7.75 0.88
C LEU A 146 4.67 -8.61 0.77
N TRP A 147 4.50 -9.38 -0.30
CA TRP A 147 3.43 -10.38 -0.38
C TRP A 147 3.59 -11.41 0.73
N GLY A 148 2.50 -11.67 1.46
CA GLY A 148 2.55 -12.50 2.68
C GLY A 148 3.18 -11.80 3.89
N LYS A 149 3.79 -10.60 3.73
CA LYS A 149 4.32 -9.76 4.81
C LYS A 149 3.41 -8.57 5.12
N GLY A 150 2.11 -8.74 4.92
CA GLY A 150 1.09 -7.77 5.31
C GLY A 150 0.70 -6.72 4.27
N LEU A 151 1.27 -6.77 3.06
CA LEU A 151 0.78 -5.95 1.95
C LEU A 151 -0.60 -6.44 1.52
N VAL A 152 -1.58 -5.54 1.48
CA VAL A 152 -2.93 -5.83 1.00
C VAL A 152 -3.30 -5.01 -0.24
N PRO A 153 -4.08 -5.57 -1.17
CA PRO A 153 -4.61 -4.82 -2.31
C PRO A 153 -5.38 -3.57 -1.88
N TYR A 154 -5.26 -2.48 -2.64
CA TYR A 154 -6.02 -1.23 -2.41
C TYR A 154 -5.88 -0.69 -0.97
N GLY A 155 -4.72 -0.93 -0.35
CA GLY A 155 -4.41 -0.54 1.02
C GLY A 155 -3.28 0.49 1.12
N ALA A 156 -3.33 1.30 2.17
CA ALA A 156 -2.23 2.16 2.59
C ALA A 156 -1.51 1.52 3.79
N HIS A 157 -0.19 1.61 3.81
CA HIS A 157 0.64 0.89 4.77
C HIS A 157 1.78 1.76 5.28
N ILE A 158 2.20 1.52 6.52
CA ILE A 158 3.53 1.86 7.00
C ILE A 158 4.37 0.59 6.99
N ILE A 159 5.64 0.70 6.57
CA ILE A 159 6.57 -0.42 6.52
C ILE A 159 7.43 -0.43 7.79
N GLU A 160 7.21 -1.44 8.62
CA GLU A 160 8.05 -1.75 9.77
C GLU A 160 9.36 -2.39 9.32
N ASN A 161 10.45 -2.10 10.04
CA ASN A 161 11.80 -2.58 9.75
C ASN A 161 12.26 -2.31 8.32
N SER A 162 11.87 -1.17 7.73
CA SER A 162 12.11 -0.93 6.31
C SER A 162 13.57 -0.99 5.90
N GLU A 163 13.87 -1.87 4.93
CA GLU A 163 15.20 -2.01 4.34
C GLU A 163 15.56 -0.80 3.49
N TRP A 164 14.57 -0.18 2.83
CA TRP A 164 14.80 1.06 2.10
C TRP A 164 15.23 2.19 3.05
N LEU A 165 14.54 2.37 4.17
CA LEU A 165 14.90 3.39 5.15
C LEU A 165 16.29 3.15 5.75
N LYS A 166 16.62 1.90 6.12
CA LYS A 166 17.97 1.52 6.59
C LYS A 166 19.05 1.80 5.55
N HIS A 167 18.74 1.55 4.27
CA HIS A 167 19.67 1.82 3.18
C HIS A 167 19.94 3.32 3.01
N GLU A 168 18.90 4.17 3.05
CA GLU A 168 19.04 5.62 2.97
C GLU A 168 19.78 6.21 4.19
N MET A 169 19.53 5.68 5.39
CA MET A 169 20.30 6.02 6.60
C MET A 169 21.78 5.72 6.41
N LYS A 170 22.11 4.54 5.89
CA LYS A 170 23.49 4.13 5.63
C LYS A 170 24.18 5.04 4.61
N ILE A 171 23.50 5.40 3.52
CA ILE A 171 24.03 6.36 2.55
C ILE A 171 24.30 7.71 3.23
N SER A 172 23.36 8.20 4.02
CA SER A 172 23.46 9.50 4.70
C SER A 172 24.52 9.54 5.80
N SER A 173 24.88 8.38 6.36
CA SER A 173 25.87 8.26 7.45
C SER A 173 27.28 8.74 7.10
N VAL A 174 27.60 8.91 5.81
CA VAL A 174 28.91 9.44 5.37
C VAL A 174 29.04 10.95 5.58
N HIS A 175 27.95 11.66 5.84
CA HIS A 175 27.95 13.11 6.03
C HIS A 175 28.47 13.47 7.42
N SER A 176 29.35 14.48 7.51
CA SER A 176 29.99 14.89 8.78
C SER A 176 29.02 15.38 9.85
N TYR A 177 27.84 15.84 9.45
CA TYR A 177 26.75 16.26 10.34
C TYR A 177 25.60 15.23 10.43
N TYR A 178 25.87 13.95 10.10
CA TYR A 178 24.87 12.90 10.23
C TYR A 178 24.34 12.83 11.66
N ASN A 179 23.02 12.87 11.80
CA ASN A 179 22.32 12.65 13.06
C ASN A 179 21.33 11.50 12.89
N GLU A 180 21.61 10.37 13.53
CA GLU A 180 20.76 9.18 13.49
C GLU A 180 19.36 9.47 14.04
N GLU A 181 19.25 10.25 15.11
CA GLU A 181 17.96 10.58 15.75
C GLU A 181 17.00 11.33 14.79
N SER A 182 17.54 12.01 13.77
CA SER A 182 16.70 12.68 12.76
C SER A 182 15.95 11.72 11.83
N TRP A 183 16.30 10.43 11.86
CA TRP A 183 15.65 9.37 11.08
C TRP A 183 14.54 8.66 11.85
N ASP A 184 14.51 8.77 13.18
CA ASP A 184 13.50 8.12 14.04
C ASP A 184 12.07 8.61 13.75
N VAL A 185 11.94 9.83 13.24
CA VAL A 185 10.65 10.43 12.85
C VAL A 185 10.20 10.02 11.44
N LYS A 186 11.07 9.39 10.64
CA LYS A 186 10.77 9.05 9.25
C LYS A 186 10.00 7.74 9.15
N LYS A 187 8.98 7.75 8.31
CA LYS A 187 8.08 6.64 8.01
C LYS A 187 8.26 6.26 6.55
N HIS A 188 8.31 4.97 6.27
CA HIS A 188 8.15 4.46 4.92
C HIS A 188 6.67 4.13 4.70
N ILE A 189 6.01 4.89 3.82
CA ILE A 189 4.59 4.74 3.49
C ILE A 189 4.45 4.11 2.10
N VAL A 190 3.50 3.19 1.96
CA VAL A 190 3.21 2.46 0.70
C VAL A 190 1.70 2.46 0.43
N LEU A 191 1.30 2.93 -0.76
CA LEU A 191 -0.07 2.90 -1.27
C LEU A 191 -0.10 2.07 -2.56
N LEU A 192 -0.99 1.08 -2.64
CA LEU A 192 -1.16 0.24 -3.82
C LEU A 192 -2.42 0.63 -4.59
N PHE A 193 -2.24 1.19 -5.78
CA PHE A 193 -3.31 1.51 -6.72
C PHE A 193 -3.62 0.32 -7.63
N HIS A 194 -4.49 0.55 -8.62
CA HIS A 194 -4.87 -0.48 -9.59
C HIS A 194 -3.64 -0.90 -10.42
N ASP A 195 -2.99 0.08 -11.07
CA ASP A 195 -1.90 -0.15 -12.03
C ASP A 195 -0.50 0.02 -11.44
N GLU A 196 -0.36 0.71 -10.31
CA GLU A 196 0.95 1.05 -9.75
C GLU A 196 1.01 1.11 -8.21
N LEU A 197 2.24 1.18 -7.72
CA LEU A 197 2.57 1.49 -6.33
C LEU A 197 3.08 2.91 -6.20
N PHE A 198 2.69 3.57 -5.12
CA PHE A 198 3.37 4.75 -4.60
C PHE A 198 4.04 4.42 -3.28
N GLU A 199 5.33 4.73 -3.16
CA GLU A 199 6.08 4.61 -1.92
C GLU A 199 6.79 5.94 -1.60
N CYS A 200 6.86 6.31 -0.33
CA CYS A 200 7.67 7.44 0.08
C CYS A 200 8.30 7.27 1.47
N ILE A 201 9.40 7.97 1.70
CA ILE A 201 9.97 8.20 3.03
C ILE A 201 9.61 9.63 3.44
N THR A 202 8.88 9.81 4.53
CA THR A 202 8.34 11.10 4.97
C THR A 202 8.27 11.17 6.49
N GLU A 203 8.19 12.35 7.08
CA GLU A 203 7.97 12.47 8.53
C GLU A 203 6.47 12.41 8.87
N ASP A 204 5.64 12.99 8.02
CA ASP A 204 4.20 13.01 8.22
C ASP A 204 3.45 13.30 6.92
N TYR A 205 2.12 13.22 6.95
CA TYR A 205 1.29 13.54 5.79
C TYR A 205 0.00 14.26 6.18
N LYS A 206 -0.56 15.01 5.23
CA LYS A 206 -1.89 15.61 5.32
C LYS A 206 -2.73 15.17 4.14
N ILE A 207 -4.00 14.89 4.39
CA ILE A 207 -4.96 14.48 3.37
C ILE A 207 -6.06 15.53 3.31
N GLU A 208 -6.30 16.05 2.12
CA GLU A 208 -7.41 16.94 1.80
C GLU A 208 -8.29 16.30 0.71
N VAL A 209 -9.60 16.47 0.83
CA VAL A 209 -10.55 16.12 -0.23
C VAL A 209 -10.97 17.41 -0.93
N ILE A 210 -10.74 17.50 -2.22
CA ILE A 210 -11.05 18.67 -3.05
C ILE A 210 -12.01 18.22 -4.15
N ARG A 211 -13.12 18.95 -4.32
CA ARG A 211 -14.02 18.78 -5.46
C ARG A 211 -13.74 19.86 -6.49
N ASP A 212 -13.02 19.50 -7.54
CA ASP A 212 -12.64 20.40 -8.64
C ASP A 212 -12.25 19.54 -9.87
N SER A 213 -11.83 20.17 -10.96
CA SER A 213 -11.17 19.44 -12.05
C SER A 213 -9.75 19.03 -11.67
N PHE A 214 -9.28 17.92 -12.24
CA PHE A 214 -7.94 17.41 -11.98
C PHE A 214 -6.86 18.48 -12.26
N ASN A 215 -7.03 19.21 -13.37
CA ASN A 215 -6.13 20.29 -13.78
C ASN A 215 -6.04 21.41 -12.72
N ASN A 216 -7.13 21.76 -12.06
CA ASN A 216 -7.13 22.78 -11.01
C ASN A 216 -6.47 22.28 -9.73
N VAL A 217 -6.74 21.04 -9.33
CA VAL A 217 -6.05 20.43 -8.17
C VAL A 217 -4.55 20.28 -8.42
N LEU A 218 -4.13 19.95 -9.64
CA LEU A 218 -2.73 19.90 -10.02
C LEU A 218 -2.05 21.28 -9.92
N LYS A 219 -2.70 22.34 -10.41
CA LYS A 219 -2.18 23.71 -10.27
C LYS A 219 -2.08 24.14 -8.80
N GLU A 220 -3.06 23.77 -7.98
CA GLU A 220 -3.04 24.03 -6.55
C GLU A 220 -1.85 23.33 -5.87
N ALA A 221 -1.63 22.05 -6.17
CA ALA A 221 -0.48 21.30 -5.68
C ALA A 221 0.85 21.94 -6.11
N GLN A 222 0.96 22.37 -7.38
CA GLN A 222 2.13 23.08 -7.90
C GLN A 222 2.39 24.39 -7.14
N ASN A 223 1.34 25.19 -6.91
CA ASN A 223 1.47 26.44 -6.14
C ASN A 223 1.96 26.17 -4.71
N ARG A 224 1.40 25.16 -4.04
CA ARG A 224 1.82 24.76 -2.68
C ARG A 224 3.25 24.22 -2.64
N LEU A 225 3.70 23.57 -3.70
CA LEU A 225 5.07 23.05 -3.82
C LEU A 225 6.11 24.19 -3.91
N MET A 226 5.75 25.29 -4.57
CA MET A 226 6.61 26.45 -4.81
C MET A 226 6.70 27.44 -3.65
N ASN A 227 5.70 27.47 -2.76
CA ASN A 227 5.62 28.35 -1.59
C ASN A 227 6.32 27.75 -0.38
#